data_AF-A0A2Z3H1C2-F1
#
_entry.id   AF-A0A2Z3H1C2-F1
#
_cell.length_a   1.000
_cell.length_b   1.000
_cell.length_c   1.000
_cell.angle_alpha   90.00
_cell.angle_beta   90.00
_cell.angle_gamma   90.00
#
_symmetry.space_group_name_H-M   'P 1'
#
loop_
_entity.id
_entity.type
_entity.pdbx_description
1 polymer ?
#
loop_
_entity_poly.entity_id
_entity_poly.type
_entity_poly.pdbx_seq_one_letter_code
_entity_poly.pdbx_strand_id
1 'polypeptide(L)'
;MSDGPIDLVQQLRAHLHSLGAAGVLFAPRGEPLVIARPAPRAEVVPAEEVAPAEDPLETRRRALATLAAEVSNCDKCSELFSTRLRAVFGTGPLDPEVAFVGEAPGYEEDAQGEPFVGKGGQLLRRIIAACQLPSAQEYLLNIIKCRPPRTRPPTMAECGNCRDIFRRQFELVRPKYLVALGLTASRLLSGKVSATALGALRGQVHQYRGVPLICTHHPNDIDADGTGRLKRETWDDMKLLLRTMGRDVPAAK
;
A
#
# COMPACT_ATOMS: atom_id res chain seq x y z
N MET A 1 -17.23 -68.26 17.30
CA MET A 1 -18.41 -69.03 16.83
C MET A 1 -18.39 -68.91 15.32
N SER A 2 -18.28 -70.06 14.64
CA SER A 2 -17.77 -70.19 13.27
C SER A 2 -18.91 -70.07 12.25
N ASP A 3 -19.08 -68.89 11.64
CA ASP A 3 -19.86 -68.73 10.41
C ASP A 3 -19.00 -69.14 9.22
N GLY A 4 -18.89 -70.46 9.03
CA GLY A 4 -18.19 -71.06 7.91
C GLY A 4 -19.01 -71.06 6.61
N PRO A 5 -18.41 -71.41 5.46
CA PRO A 5 -19.07 -71.42 4.13
C PRO A 5 -20.30 -72.34 4.01
N ILE A 6 -20.59 -73.15 5.03
CA ILE A 6 -21.85 -73.91 5.17
C ILE A 6 -23.06 -72.97 5.28
N ASP A 7 -22.88 -71.80 5.91
CA ASP A 7 -23.92 -70.79 6.12
C ASP A 7 -24.36 -70.16 4.79
N LEU A 8 -23.42 -69.84 3.89
CA LEU A 8 -23.73 -69.26 2.58
C LEU A 8 -24.54 -70.22 1.71
N VAL A 9 -24.21 -71.52 1.72
CA VAL A 9 -24.96 -72.53 0.96
C VAL A 9 -26.37 -72.70 1.51
N GLN A 10 -26.54 -72.63 2.84
CA GLN A 10 -27.85 -72.68 3.49
C GLN A 10 -28.69 -71.44 3.18
N GLN A 11 -28.09 -70.25 3.26
CA GLN A 11 -28.73 -68.98 2.91
C GLN A 11 -29.15 -68.94 1.44
N LEU A 12 -28.29 -69.41 0.53
CA LEU A 12 -28.60 -69.45 -0.91
C LEU A 12 -29.75 -70.41 -1.20
N ARG A 13 -29.79 -71.59 -0.54
CA ARG A 13 -30.93 -72.52 -0.66
C ARG A 13 -32.22 -71.93 -0.12
N ALA A 14 -32.19 -71.29 1.05
CA ALA A 14 -33.35 -70.64 1.64
C ALA A 14 -33.90 -69.55 0.71
N HIS A 15 -33.01 -68.76 0.10
CA HIS A 15 -33.37 -67.73 -0.86
C HIS A 15 -33.99 -68.32 -2.14
N LEU A 16 -33.38 -69.36 -2.73
CA LEU A 16 -33.93 -70.03 -3.91
C LEU A 16 -35.30 -70.67 -3.63
N HIS A 17 -35.50 -71.24 -2.43
CA HIS A 17 -36.79 -71.78 -2.02
C HIS A 17 -37.86 -70.68 -1.88
N SER A 18 -37.50 -69.53 -1.30
CA SER A 18 -38.39 -68.36 -1.22
C SER A 18 -38.82 -67.85 -2.60
N LEU A 19 -37.87 -67.77 -3.55
CA LEU A 19 -38.17 -67.40 -4.94
C LEU A 19 -39.10 -68.41 -5.61
N GLY A 20 -38.89 -69.71 -5.40
CA GLY A 20 -39.79 -70.76 -5.88
C GLY A 20 -41.20 -70.63 -5.31
N ALA A 21 -41.34 -70.38 -4.00
CA ALA A 21 -42.64 -70.15 -3.35
C ALA A 21 -43.35 -68.89 -3.86
N ALA A 22 -42.59 -67.88 -4.30
CA ALA A 22 -43.11 -66.68 -4.95
C ALA A 22 -43.47 -66.88 -6.44
N GLY A 23 -43.41 -68.12 -6.95
CA GLY A 23 -43.79 -68.46 -8.33
C GLY A 23 -42.68 -68.26 -9.38
N VAL A 24 -41.44 -68.00 -8.95
CA VAL A 24 -40.29 -67.88 -9.86
C VAL A 24 -39.82 -69.27 -10.27
N LEU A 25 -40.37 -69.77 -11.38
CA LEU A 25 -40.08 -71.12 -11.89
C LEU A 25 -38.88 -71.18 -12.84
N PHE A 26 -38.35 -70.03 -13.28
CA PHE A 26 -37.19 -69.97 -14.17
C PHE A 26 -36.41 -68.67 -13.95
N ALA A 27 -35.09 -68.79 -13.78
CA ALA A 27 -34.16 -67.65 -13.78
C ALA A 27 -33.28 -67.75 -15.04
N PRO A 28 -33.30 -66.77 -15.96
CA PRO A 28 -32.47 -66.81 -17.15
C PRO A 28 -30.99 -66.74 -16.77
N ARG A 29 -30.17 -67.64 -17.33
CA ARG A 29 -28.71 -67.55 -17.21
C ARG A 29 -28.25 -66.37 -18.07
N GLY A 30 -27.92 -65.25 -17.43
CA GLY A 30 -27.23 -64.14 -18.09
C GLY A 30 -25.81 -64.54 -18.50
N GLU A 31 -25.31 -63.93 -19.57
CA GLU A 31 -23.92 -64.12 -20.00
C GLU A 31 -22.93 -63.75 -18.88
N PRO A 32 -21.81 -64.48 -18.74
CA PRO A 32 -20.83 -64.19 -17.71
C PRO A 32 -20.24 -62.78 -17.91
N LEU A 33 -20.41 -61.93 -16.90
CA LEU A 33 -19.81 -60.61 -16.83
C LEU A 33 -18.28 -60.73 -16.90
N VAL A 34 -17.69 -60.25 -17.99
CA VAL A 34 -16.24 -60.07 -18.09
C VAL A 34 -15.85 -58.84 -17.28
N ILE A 35 -15.38 -59.05 -16.06
CA ILE A 35 -14.89 -57.97 -15.21
C ILE A 35 -13.47 -57.62 -15.69
N ALA A 36 -13.33 -56.52 -16.44
CA ALA A 36 -12.02 -55.98 -16.76
C ALA A 36 -11.28 -55.60 -15.47
N ARG A 37 -10.00 -55.98 -15.37
CA ARG A 37 -9.15 -55.62 -14.23
C ARG A 37 -9.08 -54.10 -14.14
N PRO A 38 -9.41 -53.46 -13.00
CA PRO A 38 -9.36 -52.02 -12.90
C PRO A 38 -7.92 -51.56 -13.14
N ALA A 39 -7.75 -50.53 -13.98
CA ALA A 39 -6.49 -49.80 -14.07
C ALA A 39 -6.09 -49.32 -12.65
N PRO A 40 -4.80 -49.23 -12.33
CA PRO A 40 -4.38 -48.66 -11.05
C PRO A 40 -5.07 -47.31 -10.88
N ARG A 41 -5.87 -47.20 -9.81
CA ARG A 41 -6.59 -45.98 -9.47
C ARG A 41 -5.54 -44.89 -9.32
N ALA A 42 -5.50 -43.96 -10.27
CA ALA A 42 -4.69 -42.76 -10.11
C ALA A 42 -5.06 -42.17 -8.75
N GLU A 43 -4.07 -42.00 -7.89
CA GLU A 43 -4.26 -41.24 -6.65
C GLU A 43 -4.83 -39.89 -7.07
N VAL A 44 -6.07 -39.64 -6.63
CA VAL A 44 -6.66 -38.32 -6.73
C VAL A 44 -5.87 -37.47 -5.75
N VAL A 45 -4.79 -36.86 -6.24
CA VAL A 45 -4.14 -35.75 -5.56
C VAL A 45 -5.26 -34.76 -5.26
N PRO A 46 -5.46 -34.34 -3.99
CA PRO A 46 -6.39 -33.28 -3.69
C PRO A 46 -6.08 -32.13 -4.64
N ALA A 47 -7.09 -31.66 -5.38
CA ALA A 47 -6.94 -30.47 -6.18
C ALA A 47 -6.48 -29.38 -5.21
N GLU A 48 -5.24 -28.92 -5.36
CA GLU A 48 -4.79 -27.69 -4.73
C GLU A 48 -5.83 -26.64 -5.11
N GLU A 49 -6.56 -26.15 -4.12
CA GLU A 49 -7.42 -24.98 -4.31
C GLU A 49 -6.52 -23.87 -4.81
N VAL A 50 -6.55 -23.62 -6.11
CA VAL A 50 -5.86 -22.48 -6.71
C VAL A 50 -6.55 -21.26 -6.13
N ALA A 51 -5.92 -20.66 -5.13
CA ALA A 51 -6.39 -19.42 -4.54
C ALA A 51 -6.72 -18.43 -5.67
N PRO A 52 -7.88 -17.77 -5.65
CA PRO A 52 -8.24 -16.81 -6.68
C PRO A 52 -7.10 -15.82 -6.86
N ALA A 53 -6.73 -15.54 -8.12
CA ALA A 53 -5.69 -14.57 -8.45
C ALA A 53 -5.97 -13.27 -7.69
N GLU A 54 -5.06 -12.88 -6.80
CA GLU A 54 -5.27 -11.75 -5.89
C GLU A 54 -5.54 -10.46 -6.68
N ASP A 55 -6.51 -9.66 -6.21
CA ASP A 55 -6.76 -8.32 -6.73
C ASP A 55 -5.44 -7.52 -6.72
N PRO A 56 -4.98 -6.98 -7.87
CA PRO A 56 -3.75 -6.19 -7.94
C PRO A 56 -3.68 -5.04 -6.91
N LEU A 57 -4.82 -4.48 -6.52
CA LEU A 57 -4.90 -3.44 -5.50
C LEU A 57 -4.61 -3.99 -4.10
N GLU A 58 -5.17 -5.15 -3.75
CA GLU A 58 -4.89 -5.83 -2.49
C GLU A 58 -3.44 -6.27 -2.38
N THR A 59 -2.86 -6.82 -3.45
CA THR A 59 -1.43 -7.15 -3.49
C THR A 59 -0.57 -5.90 -3.23
N ARG A 60 -0.91 -4.75 -3.82
CA ARG A 60 -0.21 -3.47 -3.54
C ARG A 60 -0.40 -3.00 -2.09
N ARG A 61 -1.62 -3.11 -1.53
CA ARG A 61 -1.88 -2.75 -0.13
C ARG A 61 -1.03 -3.59 0.82
N ARG A 62 -0.98 -4.91 0.60
CA ARG A 62 -0.13 -5.81 1.39
C ARG A 62 1.34 -5.46 1.25
N ALA A 63 1.82 -5.24 0.04
CA ALA A 63 3.21 -4.81 -0.19
C ALA A 63 3.55 -3.49 0.50
N LEU A 64 2.61 -2.53 0.54
CA LEU A 64 2.78 -1.27 1.26
C LEU A 64 2.82 -1.49 2.78
N ALA A 65 1.97 -2.38 3.31
CA ALA A 65 1.98 -2.76 4.73
C ALA A 65 3.28 -3.46 5.12
N THR A 66 3.80 -4.37 4.28
CA THR A 66 5.12 -5.00 4.46
C THR A 66 6.22 -3.94 4.49
N LEU A 67 6.21 -2.99 3.56
CA LEU A 67 7.18 -1.90 3.54
C LEU A 67 7.09 -1.02 4.80
N ALA A 68 5.88 -0.75 5.32
CA ALA A 68 5.72 -0.03 6.58
C ALA A 68 6.33 -0.78 7.78
N ALA A 69 6.17 -2.10 7.82
CA ALA A 69 6.78 -2.97 8.85
C ALA A 69 8.31 -3.07 8.72
N GLU A 70 8.86 -3.02 7.51
CA GLU A 70 10.32 -2.88 7.31
C GLU A 70 10.83 -1.54 7.88
N VAL A 71 10.08 -0.45 7.65
CA VAL A 71 10.47 0.90 8.09
C VAL A 71 10.45 1.05 9.61
N SER A 72 9.50 0.43 10.31
CA SER A 72 9.43 0.49 11.78
C SER A 72 10.69 -0.07 12.45
N ASN A 73 11.34 -1.06 11.82
CA ASN A 73 12.55 -1.72 12.30
C ASN A 73 13.85 -1.23 11.62
N CYS A 74 13.78 -0.27 10.70
CA CYS A 74 14.93 0.17 9.92
C CYS A 74 15.98 0.87 10.79
N ASP A 75 17.24 0.44 10.75
CA ASP A 75 18.36 0.92 11.58
C ASP A 75 19.52 1.52 10.75
N LYS A 76 19.32 1.71 9.43
CA LYS A 76 20.34 2.21 8.48
C LYS A 76 21.00 3.54 8.88
N CYS A 77 20.31 4.37 9.67
CA CYS A 77 20.85 5.60 10.23
C CYS A 77 20.95 5.46 11.75
N SER A 78 22.13 5.12 12.28
CA SER A 78 22.31 4.81 13.70
C SER A 78 21.90 5.95 14.64
N GLU A 79 22.18 7.22 14.27
CA GLU A 79 21.76 8.40 15.06
C GLU A 79 20.24 8.54 15.08
N LEU A 80 19.58 8.47 13.91
CA LEU A 80 18.12 8.62 13.83
C LEU A 80 17.39 7.45 14.50
N PHE A 81 17.93 6.24 14.38
CA PHE A 81 17.37 5.05 15.00
C PHE A 81 17.41 5.12 16.53
N SER A 82 18.53 5.60 17.09
CA SER A 82 18.70 5.66 18.55
C SER A 82 17.89 6.77 19.22
N THR A 83 17.47 7.79 18.47
CA THR A 83 16.74 8.95 19.04
C THR A 83 15.25 9.00 18.71
N ARG A 84 14.78 8.31 17.66
CA ARG A 84 13.35 8.33 17.30
C ARG A 84 12.50 7.60 18.34
N LEU A 85 11.28 8.08 18.56
CA LEU A 85 10.25 7.32 19.28
C LEU A 85 9.55 6.35 18.33
N ARG A 86 9.17 6.82 17.13
CA ARG A 86 8.51 6.01 16.11
C ARG A 86 8.99 6.41 14.73
N ALA A 87 9.13 5.43 13.84
CA ALA A 87 9.26 5.75 12.43
C ALA A 87 7.91 6.27 11.90
N VAL A 88 7.95 7.29 11.06
CA VAL A 88 6.79 7.96 10.47
C VAL A 88 6.76 7.63 8.98
N PHE A 89 5.96 6.65 8.60
CA PHE A 89 5.97 6.09 7.25
C PHE A 89 5.31 7.01 6.21
N GLY A 90 4.03 7.33 6.43
CA GLY A 90 3.15 8.06 5.51
C GLY A 90 1.69 7.65 5.74
N THR A 91 0.74 8.52 5.41
CA THR A 91 -0.70 8.24 5.55
C THR A 91 -1.50 8.73 4.35
N GLY A 92 -2.53 7.97 3.97
CA GLY A 92 -3.39 8.25 2.82
C GLY A 92 -3.76 6.98 2.04
N PRO A 93 -4.58 7.11 0.99
CA PRO A 93 -5.00 5.99 0.16
C PRO A 93 -3.92 5.59 -0.85
N LEU A 94 -4.08 4.42 -1.47
CA LEU A 94 -3.43 4.14 -2.75
C LEU A 94 -4.07 4.97 -3.86
N ASP A 95 -3.30 5.24 -4.90
CA ASP A 95 -3.68 6.03 -6.07
C ASP A 95 -4.29 7.40 -5.70
N PRO A 96 -3.67 8.17 -4.78
CA PRO A 96 -4.17 9.49 -4.39
C PRO A 96 -4.08 10.45 -5.58
N GLU A 97 -4.92 11.48 -5.58
CA GLU A 97 -4.82 12.54 -6.57
C GLU A 97 -3.50 13.31 -6.38
N VAL A 98 -3.17 13.66 -5.13
CA VAL A 98 -1.95 14.44 -4.81
C VAL A 98 -1.22 13.81 -3.64
N ALA A 99 0.10 13.68 -3.74
CA ALA A 99 0.95 13.39 -2.59
C ALA A 99 1.75 14.64 -2.16
N PHE A 100 1.72 14.95 -0.87
CA PHE A 100 2.46 16.06 -0.26
C PHE A 100 3.65 15.52 0.50
N VAL A 101 4.86 15.94 0.08
CA VAL A 101 6.13 15.40 0.54
C VAL A 101 6.90 16.45 1.34
N GLY A 102 7.04 16.26 2.64
CA GLY A 102 7.90 17.07 3.50
C GLY A 102 9.33 16.52 3.61
N GLU A 103 10.13 17.20 4.43
CA GLU A 103 11.54 16.87 4.62
C GLU A 103 11.73 15.71 5.59
N ALA A 104 11.29 15.87 6.84
CA ALA A 104 11.46 14.91 7.92
C ALA A 104 10.35 15.07 8.97
N PRO A 105 10.10 14.05 9.81
CA PRO A 105 9.16 14.14 10.92
C PRO A 105 9.60 15.15 11.99
N GLY A 106 8.65 15.88 12.58
CA GLY A 106 8.86 16.70 13.76
C GLY A 106 8.61 15.94 15.06
N TYR A 107 8.58 16.68 16.19
CA TYR A 107 8.40 16.09 17.53
C TYR A 107 7.07 15.33 17.66
N GLU A 108 5.97 15.98 17.26
CA GLU A 108 4.63 15.41 17.42
C GLU A 108 4.43 14.23 16.47
N GLU A 109 4.97 14.31 15.26
CA GLU A 109 4.96 13.21 14.29
C GLU A 109 5.73 11.99 14.81
N ASP A 110 6.93 12.19 15.36
CA ASP A 110 7.74 11.11 15.95
C ASP A 110 7.05 10.47 17.17
N ALA A 111 6.42 11.28 18.01
CA ALA A 111 5.67 10.79 19.18
C ALA A 111 4.43 9.97 18.76
N GLN A 112 3.74 10.35 17.69
CA GLN A 112 2.49 9.72 17.26
C GLN A 112 2.71 8.60 16.24
N GLY A 113 3.76 8.67 15.41
CA GLY A 113 3.99 7.78 14.27
C GLY A 113 3.27 8.22 12.99
N GLU A 114 2.68 9.42 12.97
CA GLU A 114 1.84 9.93 11.89
C GLU A 114 2.42 11.25 11.33
N PRO A 115 2.48 11.44 9.99
CA PRO A 115 3.06 12.64 9.41
C PRO A 115 2.10 13.84 9.52
N PHE A 116 2.67 15.04 9.69
CA PHE A 116 1.93 16.31 9.67
C PHE A 116 0.77 16.37 10.68
N VAL A 117 1.03 15.95 11.92
CA VAL A 117 0.07 16.08 13.04
C VAL A 117 0.28 17.35 13.87
N GLY A 118 1.48 17.92 13.81
CA GLY A 118 1.80 19.16 14.52
C GLY A 118 1.23 20.43 13.88
N LYS A 119 1.61 21.60 14.42
CA LYS A 119 1.16 22.92 13.95
C LYS A 119 1.32 23.13 12.44
N GLY A 120 2.49 22.78 11.90
CA GLY A 120 2.74 22.83 10.46
C GLY A 120 1.81 21.91 9.67
N GLY A 121 1.51 20.74 10.21
CA GLY A 121 0.56 19.81 9.60
C GLY A 121 -0.88 20.32 9.60
N GLN A 122 -1.32 20.96 10.68
CA GLN A 122 -2.62 21.62 10.74
C GLN A 122 -2.72 22.77 9.73
N LEU A 123 -1.64 23.55 9.54
CA LEU A 123 -1.58 24.55 8.48
C LEU A 123 -1.63 23.91 7.09
N LEU A 124 -0.90 22.82 6.85
CA LEU A 124 -0.96 22.07 5.60
C LEU A 124 -2.39 21.63 5.28
N ARG A 125 -3.09 21.01 6.24
CA ARG A 125 -4.49 20.59 6.05
C ARG A 125 -5.42 21.76 5.69
N ARG A 126 -5.21 22.95 6.27
CA ARG A 126 -5.95 24.17 5.89
C ARG A 126 -5.66 24.60 4.45
N ILE A 127 -4.40 24.51 4.00
CA ILE A 127 -4.01 24.81 2.62
C ILE A 127 -4.65 23.80 1.65
N ILE A 128 -4.62 22.51 1.98
CA ILE A 128 -5.21 21.46 1.13
C ILE A 128 -6.74 21.63 1.04
N ALA A 129 -7.40 21.92 2.17
CA ALA A 129 -8.83 22.23 2.20
C ALA A 129 -9.18 23.46 1.34
N ALA A 130 -8.34 24.50 1.33
CA ALA A 130 -8.52 25.66 0.46
C ALA A 130 -8.39 25.33 -1.04
N CYS A 131 -7.67 24.26 -1.38
CA CYS A 131 -7.59 23.71 -2.74
C CYS A 131 -8.79 22.81 -3.09
N GLN A 132 -9.76 22.63 -2.18
CA GLN A 132 -10.90 21.73 -2.34
C GLN A 132 -10.49 20.28 -2.65
N LEU A 133 -9.35 19.86 -2.10
CA LEU A 133 -8.88 18.49 -2.15
C LEU A 133 -9.35 17.76 -0.87
N PRO A 134 -10.19 16.73 -0.98
CA PRO A 134 -10.63 15.98 0.19
C PRO A 134 -9.51 15.07 0.71
N SER A 135 -9.50 14.79 2.00
CA SER A 135 -8.47 13.94 2.64
C SER A 135 -8.39 12.53 2.04
N ALA A 136 -9.47 12.04 1.43
CA ALA A 136 -9.51 10.76 0.72
C ALA A 136 -8.80 10.79 -0.66
N GLN A 137 -8.25 11.93 -1.07
CA GLN A 137 -7.50 12.12 -2.31
C GLN A 137 -6.04 12.57 -2.08
N GLU A 138 -5.62 12.71 -0.82
CA GLU A 138 -4.26 13.14 -0.49
C GLU A 138 -3.46 12.03 0.18
N TYR A 139 -2.15 12.02 -0.07
CA TYR A 139 -1.21 11.17 0.65
C TYR A 139 -0.08 12.02 1.23
N LEU A 140 0.16 11.88 2.53
CA LEU A 140 1.14 12.68 3.27
C LEU A 140 2.34 11.81 3.64
N LEU A 141 3.55 12.28 3.35
CA LEU A 141 4.78 11.59 3.69
C LEU A 141 5.98 12.54 3.75
N ASN A 142 7.10 12.06 4.27
CA ASN A 142 8.38 12.77 4.27
C ASN A 142 9.45 12.02 3.47
N ILE A 143 10.49 12.73 3.03
CA ILE A 143 11.68 12.15 2.38
C ILE A 143 12.33 11.10 3.30
N ILE A 144 12.60 11.45 4.55
CA ILE A 144 13.07 10.50 5.56
C ILE A 144 11.97 10.13 6.55
N LYS A 145 12.07 8.95 7.17
CA LYS A 145 11.02 8.38 8.05
C LYS A 145 11.30 8.52 9.54
N CYS A 146 12.37 9.21 9.92
CA CYS A 146 12.78 9.36 11.31
C CYS A 146 13.10 10.81 11.60
N ARG A 147 12.77 11.28 12.79
CA ARG A 147 13.04 12.65 13.21
C ARG A 147 14.53 12.86 13.47
N PRO A 148 15.17 13.85 12.83
CA PRO A 148 16.52 14.27 13.19
C PRO A 148 16.58 14.91 14.60
N PRO A 149 17.67 14.68 15.36
CA PRO A 149 17.86 15.30 16.66
C PRO A 149 17.76 16.82 16.59
N ARG A 150 17.12 17.42 17.60
CA ARG A 150 16.93 18.88 17.69
C ARG A 150 16.21 19.50 16.48
N THR A 151 15.51 18.70 15.69
CA THR A 151 14.77 19.16 14.51
C THR A 151 15.68 19.87 13.49
N ARG A 152 16.94 19.42 13.38
CA ARG A 152 17.83 19.84 12.30
C ARG A 152 17.33 19.32 10.95
N PRO A 153 17.71 19.94 9.82
CA PRO A 153 17.54 19.30 8.53
C PRO A 153 18.28 17.96 8.43
N PRO A 154 17.75 17.00 7.66
CA PRO A 154 18.42 15.73 7.42
C PRO A 154 19.65 15.94 6.54
N THR A 155 20.68 15.17 6.82
CA THR A 155 21.89 15.12 6.01
C THR A 155 21.62 14.41 4.69
N MET A 156 22.47 14.65 3.70
CA MET A 156 22.39 13.93 2.42
C MET A 156 22.60 12.42 2.56
N ALA A 157 23.39 11.98 3.55
CA ALA A 157 23.57 10.57 3.86
C ALA A 157 22.27 9.94 4.39
N GLU A 158 21.58 10.60 5.31
CA GLU A 158 20.28 10.14 5.85
C GLU A 158 19.21 10.09 4.75
N CYS A 159 19.15 11.11 3.89
CA CYS A 159 18.30 11.10 2.70
C CYS A 159 18.65 9.94 1.76
N GLY A 160 19.95 9.66 1.56
CA GLY A 160 20.44 8.54 0.76
C GLY A 160 19.99 7.18 1.31
N ASN A 161 20.09 6.99 2.62
CA ASN A 161 19.66 5.75 3.30
C ASN A 161 18.16 5.49 3.18
N CYS A 162 17.35 6.55 3.12
CA CYS A 162 15.90 6.45 3.00
C CYS A 162 15.39 6.43 1.54
N ARG A 163 16.25 6.73 0.57
CA ARG A 163 15.88 6.88 -0.85
C ARG A 163 15.12 5.69 -1.41
N ASP A 164 15.58 4.46 -1.13
CA ASP A 164 14.94 3.25 -1.66
C ASP A 164 13.58 2.96 -1.01
N ILE A 165 13.43 3.29 0.28
CA ILE A 165 12.15 3.21 0.99
C ILE A 165 11.16 4.19 0.35
N PHE A 166 11.57 5.45 0.18
CA PHE A 166 10.75 6.48 -0.45
C PHE A 166 10.33 6.07 -1.88
N ARG A 167 11.28 5.56 -2.68
CA ARG A 167 11.01 5.09 -4.05
C ARG A 167 10.00 3.96 -4.07
N ARG A 168 10.19 2.91 -3.26
CA ARG A 168 9.25 1.77 -3.18
C ARG A 168 7.87 2.23 -2.72
N GLN A 169 7.80 3.11 -1.72
CA GLN A 169 6.55 3.68 -1.24
C GLN A 169 5.84 4.46 -2.36
N PHE A 170 6.57 5.31 -3.09
CA PHE A 170 6.02 6.06 -4.22
C PHE A 170 5.51 5.14 -5.35
N GLU A 171 6.26 4.10 -5.71
CA GLU A 171 5.87 3.11 -6.73
C GLU A 171 4.61 2.31 -6.33
N LEU A 172 4.44 2.07 -5.03
CA LEU A 172 3.26 1.39 -4.46
C LEU A 172 2.07 2.33 -4.32
N VAL A 173 2.28 3.60 -3.95
CA VAL A 173 1.21 4.60 -3.74
C VAL A 173 0.69 5.15 -5.07
N ARG A 174 1.56 5.43 -6.05
CA ARG A 174 1.23 5.96 -7.39
C ARG A 174 0.34 7.22 -7.39
N PRO A 175 0.79 8.32 -6.78
CA PRO A 175 0.06 9.59 -6.86
C PRO A 175 0.04 10.13 -8.30
N LYS A 176 -1.02 10.86 -8.68
CA LYS A 176 -1.10 11.54 -9.99
C LYS A 176 -0.31 12.86 -10.04
N TYR A 177 -0.20 13.54 -8.90
CA TYR A 177 0.55 14.80 -8.75
C TYR A 177 1.35 14.80 -7.45
N LEU A 178 2.44 15.56 -7.43
CA LEU A 178 3.29 15.73 -6.26
C LEU A 178 3.42 17.20 -5.86
N VAL A 179 3.46 17.44 -4.56
CA VAL A 179 3.84 18.71 -3.96
C VAL A 179 5.02 18.49 -3.01
N ALA A 180 6.17 19.05 -3.32
CA ALA A 180 7.31 19.09 -2.41
C ALA A 180 7.24 20.30 -1.50
N LEU A 181 7.28 20.06 -0.19
CA LEU A 181 7.20 21.06 0.86
C LEU A 181 8.61 21.36 1.38
N GLY A 182 9.11 22.56 1.12
CA GLY A 182 10.42 23.02 1.54
C GLY A 182 11.56 22.68 0.57
N LEU A 183 12.74 23.22 0.87
CA LEU A 183 13.90 23.18 -0.02
C LEU A 183 14.48 21.77 -0.21
N THR A 184 14.61 20.98 0.86
CA THR A 184 15.20 19.65 0.79
C THR A 184 14.37 18.69 -0.06
N ALA A 185 13.06 18.60 0.19
CA ALA A 185 12.15 17.80 -0.63
C ALA A 185 12.16 18.28 -2.09
N SER A 186 12.12 19.60 -2.30
CA SER A 186 12.13 20.19 -3.65
C SER A 186 13.40 19.85 -4.43
N ARG A 187 14.59 19.98 -3.82
CA ARG A 187 15.88 19.63 -4.45
C ARG A 187 15.94 18.16 -4.85
N LEU A 188 15.58 17.28 -3.93
CA LEU A 188 15.71 15.84 -4.12
C LEU A 188 14.74 15.31 -5.17
N LEU A 189 13.48 15.79 -5.16
CA LEU A 189 12.46 15.31 -6.08
C LEU A 189 12.55 15.96 -7.48
N SER A 190 12.95 17.23 -7.58
CA SER A 190 13.16 17.87 -8.89
C SER A 190 14.47 17.47 -9.58
N GLY A 191 15.36 16.77 -8.87
CA GLY A 191 16.71 16.47 -9.34
C GLY A 191 17.65 17.68 -9.38
N LYS A 192 17.21 18.86 -8.91
CA LYS A 192 18.00 20.10 -8.88
C LYS A 192 18.77 20.22 -7.55
N VAL A 193 19.62 19.22 -7.28
CA VAL A 193 20.33 19.09 -5.98
C VAL A 193 21.21 20.32 -5.64
N SER A 194 21.72 21.03 -6.65
CA SER A 194 22.56 22.22 -6.49
C SER A 194 21.79 23.52 -6.21
N ALA A 195 20.46 23.53 -6.29
CA ALA A 195 19.67 24.77 -6.15
C ALA A 195 19.81 25.36 -4.75
N THR A 196 20.39 26.55 -4.57
CA THR A 196 20.69 27.10 -3.23
C THR A 196 19.47 27.66 -2.50
N ALA A 197 18.42 28.06 -3.22
CA ALA A 197 17.22 28.67 -2.67
C ALA A 197 15.95 28.08 -3.30
N LEU A 198 14.88 28.04 -2.51
CA LEU A 198 13.59 27.46 -2.94
C LEU A 198 12.95 28.28 -4.07
N GLY A 199 13.18 29.59 -4.13
CA GLY A 199 12.69 30.46 -5.20
C GLY A 199 13.12 30.03 -6.61
N ALA A 200 14.26 29.34 -6.76
CA ALA A 200 14.71 28.81 -8.05
C ALA A 200 13.90 27.57 -8.52
N LEU A 201 13.12 26.96 -7.63
CA LEU A 201 12.36 25.73 -7.89
C LEU A 201 10.85 25.98 -7.95
N ARG A 202 10.34 27.03 -7.30
CA ARG A 202 8.91 27.36 -7.24
C ARG A 202 8.41 28.00 -8.55
N GLY A 203 7.09 28.10 -8.70
CA GLY A 203 6.45 28.78 -9.84
C GLY A 203 6.55 28.07 -11.19
N GLN A 204 7.00 26.81 -11.22
CA GLN A 204 7.11 25.98 -12.42
C GLN A 204 6.76 24.52 -12.11
N VAL A 205 6.44 23.76 -13.16
CA VAL A 205 6.13 22.32 -13.04
C VAL A 205 7.38 21.51 -13.33
N HIS A 206 7.85 20.75 -12.35
CA HIS A 206 8.91 19.75 -12.48
C HIS A 206 8.31 18.37 -12.74
N GLN A 207 9.17 17.35 -12.82
CA GLN A 207 8.73 15.97 -12.85
C GLN A 207 9.55 15.10 -11.89
N TYR A 208 8.88 14.14 -11.26
CA TYR A 208 9.51 13.05 -10.54
C TYR A 208 8.97 11.73 -11.08
N ARG A 209 9.81 10.97 -11.78
CA ARG A 209 9.47 9.67 -12.38
C ARG A 209 8.18 9.71 -13.24
N GLY A 210 8.05 10.77 -14.05
CA GLY A 210 6.90 11.00 -14.92
C GLY A 210 5.68 11.62 -14.25
N VAL A 211 5.69 11.83 -12.93
CA VAL A 211 4.61 12.51 -12.20
C VAL A 211 4.91 14.01 -12.09
N PRO A 212 3.97 14.90 -12.46
CA PRO A 212 4.14 16.34 -12.29
C PRO A 212 4.40 16.73 -10.83
N LEU A 213 5.38 17.60 -10.62
CA LEU A 213 5.87 18.01 -9.31
C LEU A 213 5.84 19.54 -9.17
N ILE A 214 5.14 20.02 -8.13
CA ILE A 214 5.15 21.42 -7.72
C ILE A 214 6.00 21.56 -6.47
N CYS A 215 6.88 22.56 -6.45
CA CYS A 215 7.67 22.91 -5.27
C CYS A 215 7.02 24.10 -4.56
N THR A 216 6.96 24.07 -3.23
CA THR A 216 6.43 25.17 -2.42
C THR A 216 7.08 25.24 -1.03
N HIS A 217 6.70 26.23 -0.23
CA HIS A 217 7.27 26.45 1.11
C HIS A 217 6.85 25.34 2.08
N HIS A 218 7.72 25.07 3.06
CA HIS A 218 7.36 24.14 4.13
C HIS A 218 6.33 24.81 5.06
N PRO A 219 5.29 24.10 5.55
CA PRO A 219 4.28 24.70 6.42
C PRO A 219 4.86 25.40 7.67
N ASN A 220 5.92 24.84 8.26
CA ASN A 220 6.60 25.48 9.40
C ASN A 220 7.20 26.85 9.03
N ASP A 221 7.74 27.01 7.82
CA ASP A 221 8.30 28.29 7.36
C ASP A 221 7.18 29.32 7.17
N ILE A 222 6.04 28.89 6.63
CA ILE A 222 4.86 29.74 6.43
C ILE A 222 4.30 30.20 7.78
N ASP A 223 4.22 29.30 8.77
CA ASP A 223 3.73 29.62 10.12
C ASP A 223 4.66 30.61 10.85
N ALA A 224 5.97 30.49 10.62
CA ALA A 224 6.97 31.41 11.17
C ALA A 224 7.04 32.77 10.43
N ASP A 225 6.49 32.88 9.23
CA ASP A 225 6.52 34.12 8.43
C ASP A 225 5.48 35.15 8.90
N GLY A 226 5.92 36.09 9.72
CA GLY A 226 5.10 37.23 10.16
C GLY A 226 4.74 38.23 9.05
N THR A 227 5.33 38.14 7.86
CA THR A 227 5.10 39.11 6.76
C THR A 227 3.95 38.71 5.83
N GLY A 228 3.50 37.46 5.89
CA GLY A 228 2.47 36.91 4.99
C GLY A 228 2.92 36.76 3.53
N ARG A 229 4.21 36.96 3.23
CA ARG A 229 4.77 36.74 1.89
C ARG A 229 4.75 35.26 1.53
N LEU A 230 5.19 34.39 2.43
CA LEU A 230 5.25 32.94 2.17
C LEU A 230 3.86 32.34 1.98
N LYS A 231 2.85 32.87 2.68
CA LYS A 231 1.45 32.48 2.49
C LYS A 231 0.96 32.79 1.07
N ARG A 232 1.23 34.00 0.57
CA ARG A 232 0.85 34.40 -0.81
C ARG A 232 1.56 33.56 -1.86
N GLU A 233 2.87 33.41 -1.69
CA GLU A 233 3.72 32.58 -2.54
C GLU A 233 3.24 31.12 -2.58
N THR A 234 2.93 30.54 -1.43
CA THR A 234 2.39 29.16 -1.36
C THR A 234 1.05 29.05 -2.09
N TRP A 235 0.18 30.05 -1.95
CA TRP A 235 -1.08 30.06 -2.69
C TRP A 235 -0.88 30.15 -4.21
N ASP A 236 0.12 30.91 -4.68
CA ASP A 236 0.48 30.94 -6.10
C ASP A 236 0.92 29.56 -6.63
N ASP A 237 1.67 28.80 -5.83
CA ASP A 237 2.05 27.42 -6.18
C ASP A 237 0.85 26.48 -6.17
N MET A 238 -0.09 26.63 -5.23
CA MET A 238 -1.31 25.83 -5.20
C MET A 238 -2.23 26.12 -6.39
N LYS A 239 -2.30 27.38 -6.84
CA LYS A 239 -2.99 27.72 -8.09
C LYS A 239 -2.32 27.07 -9.30
N LEU A 240 -0.98 27.00 -9.32
CA LEU A 240 -0.26 26.28 -10.37
C LEU A 240 -0.58 24.78 -10.34
N LEU A 241 -0.62 24.17 -9.16
CA LEU A 241 -1.05 22.78 -8.99
C LEU A 241 -2.46 22.57 -9.57
N LEU A 242 -3.44 23.37 -9.15
CA LEU A 242 -4.83 23.24 -9.62
C LEU A 242 -4.96 23.38 -11.14
N ARG A 243 -4.27 24.35 -11.75
CA ARG A 243 -4.22 24.50 -13.21
C ARG A 243 -3.59 23.28 -13.90
N THR A 244 -2.51 22.74 -13.32
CA THR A 244 -1.84 21.53 -13.82
C THR A 244 -2.77 20.32 -13.74
N MET A 245 -3.64 20.28 -12.74
CA MET A 245 -4.69 19.26 -12.58
C MET A 245 -5.91 19.47 -13.49
N GLY A 246 -5.98 20.58 -14.24
CA GLY A 246 -7.16 20.96 -15.01
C GLY A 246 -8.37 21.35 -14.14
N ARG A 247 -8.13 21.80 -12.90
CA ARG A 247 -9.17 22.24 -11.97
C ARG A 247 -9.28 23.75 -11.92
N ASP A 248 -10.49 24.24 -11.67
CA ASP A 248 -10.72 25.65 -11.42
C ASP A 248 -10.03 26.11 -10.12
N VAL A 249 -9.53 27.34 -10.14
CA VAL A 249 -8.96 27.97 -8.95
C VAL A 249 -10.11 28.57 -8.13
N PRO A 250 -10.28 28.16 -6.85
CA PRO A 250 -11.27 28.77 -5.99
C PRO A 250 -11.07 30.28 -5.87
N ALA A 251 -12.17 31.04 -5.94
CA ALA A 251 -12.13 32.48 -5.68
C ALA A 251 -11.56 32.75 -4.28
N ALA A 252 -10.75 33.80 -4.15
CA ALA A 252 -10.24 34.22 -2.85
C ALA A 252 -11.42 34.59 -1.94
N LYS A 253 -11.47 34.01 -0.73
CA LYS A 253 -12.37 34.44 0.34
C LYS A 253 -11.74 35.56 1.15
#